data_AF-A0A7V9RC69-F1
#
_entry.id   AF-A0A7V9RC69-F1
#
_cell.length_a   1.000
_cell.length_b   1.000
_cell.length_c   1.000
_cell.angle_alpha   90.00
_cell.angle_beta   90.00
_cell.angle_gamma   90.00
#
_symmetry.space_group_name_H-M   'P 1'
#
loop_
_entity.id
_entity.type
_entity.pdbx_description
1 polymer ?
#
loop_
_entity_poly.entity_id
_entity_poly.type
_entity_poly.pdbx_seq_one_letter_code
_entity_poly.pdbx_strand_id
1 'polypeptide(L)'
;MVGDNDLAIRDAILAYTPTVANLDAPSSSRILTKGIHEGPALDAIQTSDILEWINAEKAAVPDPGEDGPRLETAQILPTICTSGLPDSPGAPNVNCLYNNIPLDEIGAVGAKIQFIAQALGSGLYLTNLKLVPAAGGAFIDHPLFVAYPADAEAKADTIDRFFSVKMNLMATATAEEQQIGGGTAAFVGFFSTDKISIHFKAISAFKPDEVGPPPATGCLRLAEFKANAAQPLQTNCASCHAGGGNPNAKSAVNMDNLLSAVDDDVLLACNQIRTRMNFQDLNLSGLYLAPAPANNNHPFRFPSQAAHDTFKNAVQVWALAEQTAAP
;
A
#
# COMPACT_ATOMS: atom_id res chain seq x y z
N MET A 1 17.25 -23.84 -2.87
CA MET A 1 17.83 -22.99 -1.80
C MET A 1 19.30 -23.32 -1.71
N VAL A 2 20.16 -22.32 -1.50
CA VAL A 2 21.61 -22.50 -1.40
C VAL A 2 21.96 -22.77 0.07
N GLY A 3 22.82 -23.75 0.34
CA GLY A 3 23.26 -24.13 1.68
C GLY A 3 23.49 -25.63 1.79
N ASP A 4 24.60 -26.04 2.43
CA ASP A 4 24.99 -27.45 2.53
C ASP A 4 24.33 -28.18 3.72
N ASN A 5 23.56 -27.46 4.54
CA ASN A 5 22.80 -27.98 5.68
C ASN A 5 21.66 -27.02 6.07
N ASP A 6 20.80 -27.46 6.99
CA ASP A 6 19.60 -26.71 7.42
C ASP A 6 19.92 -25.34 8.03
N LEU A 7 21.02 -25.22 8.78
CA LEU A 7 21.44 -23.92 9.34
C LEU A 7 21.93 -22.97 8.26
N ALA A 8 22.69 -23.46 7.27
CA ALA A 8 23.13 -22.65 6.14
C ALA A 8 21.93 -22.20 5.28
N ILE A 9 20.90 -23.04 5.14
CA ILE A 9 19.65 -22.68 4.45
C ILE A 9 18.88 -21.62 5.24
N ARG A 10 18.73 -21.80 6.56
CA ARG A 10 18.13 -20.82 7.47
C ARG A 10 18.84 -19.47 7.33
N ASP A 11 20.16 -19.45 7.49
CA ASP A 11 20.95 -18.22 7.45
C ASP A 11 20.86 -17.57 6.06
N ALA A 12 20.82 -18.36 4.99
CA ALA A 12 20.61 -17.84 3.64
C ALA A 12 19.22 -17.23 3.45
N ILE A 13 18.16 -17.76 4.07
CA ILE A 13 16.80 -17.18 4.06
C ILE A 13 16.79 -15.86 4.82
N LEU A 14 17.39 -15.82 6.02
CA LEU A 14 17.44 -14.62 6.87
C LEU A 14 18.28 -13.50 6.26
N ALA A 15 19.36 -13.85 5.54
CA ALA A 15 20.24 -12.89 4.86
C ALA A 15 19.79 -12.52 3.44
N TYR A 16 18.72 -13.13 2.92
CA TYR A 16 18.30 -12.94 1.53
C TYR A 16 17.86 -11.48 1.29
N THR A 17 18.34 -10.88 0.21
CA THR A 17 17.96 -9.52 -0.19
C THR A 17 17.27 -9.55 -1.56
N PRO A 18 16.02 -9.07 -1.69
CA PRO A 18 15.21 -8.39 -0.64
C PRO A 18 14.69 -9.35 0.43
N THR A 19 14.55 -8.87 1.68
CA THR A 19 14.18 -9.66 2.86
C THR A 19 13.01 -10.62 2.61
N VAL A 20 13.23 -11.92 2.81
CA VAL A 20 12.20 -12.97 2.63
C VAL A 20 11.48 -13.27 3.94
N ALA A 21 12.24 -13.38 5.03
CA ALA A 21 11.73 -13.50 6.40
C ALA A 21 12.04 -12.20 7.15
N ASN A 22 10.99 -11.46 7.51
CA ASN A 22 11.11 -10.22 8.26
C ASN A 22 10.99 -10.52 9.75
N LEU A 23 12.11 -10.53 10.47
CA LEU A 23 12.10 -10.79 11.91
C LEU A 23 11.52 -9.62 12.72
N ASP A 24 11.57 -8.39 12.20
CA ASP A 24 11.01 -7.22 12.89
C ASP A 24 9.48 -7.27 12.87
N ALA A 25 8.91 -7.63 11.72
CA ALA A 25 7.48 -7.81 11.48
C ALA A 25 7.17 -9.20 10.87
N PRO A 26 7.11 -10.27 11.68
CA PRO A 26 6.94 -11.64 11.21
C PRO A 26 5.79 -11.84 10.23
N SER A 27 4.62 -11.26 10.52
CA SER A 27 3.42 -11.33 9.66
C SER A 27 3.56 -10.62 8.31
N SER A 28 4.50 -9.68 8.18
CA SER A 28 4.80 -8.98 6.93
C SER A 28 5.85 -9.70 6.08
N SER A 29 6.34 -10.85 6.52
CA SER A 29 7.38 -11.58 5.80
C SER A 29 6.91 -11.96 4.41
N ARG A 30 7.74 -11.69 3.40
CA ARG A 30 7.43 -12.01 2.00
C ARG A 30 7.12 -13.49 1.80
N ILE A 31 7.75 -14.37 2.57
CA ILE A 31 7.45 -15.81 2.52
C ILE A 31 6.00 -16.15 2.89
N LEU A 32 5.36 -15.33 3.74
CA LEU A 32 3.96 -15.49 4.15
C LEU A 32 2.99 -14.81 3.19
N THR A 33 3.41 -13.72 2.54
CA THR A 33 2.60 -12.97 1.57
C THR A 33 2.86 -13.38 0.11
N LYS A 34 3.50 -14.54 -0.09
CA LYS A 34 3.98 -14.96 -1.40
C LYS A 34 2.84 -15.08 -2.42
N GLY A 35 3.03 -14.49 -3.60
CA GLY A 35 2.04 -14.48 -4.67
C GLY A 35 1.94 -15.82 -5.42
N ILE A 36 0.91 -15.98 -6.26
CA ILE A 36 0.70 -17.19 -7.10
C ILE A 36 1.86 -17.49 -8.08
N HIS A 37 2.73 -16.50 -8.32
CA HIS A 37 3.90 -16.60 -9.18
C HIS A 37 5.20 -16.93 -8.42
N GLU A 38 5.15 -17.00 -7.09
CA GLU A 38 6.27 -17.38 -6.22
C GLU A 38 6.12 -18.85 -5.74
N GLY A 39 5.30 -19.61 -6.46
CA GLY A 39 4.89 -20.98 -6.16
C GLY A 39 3.43 -21.07 -5.72
N PRO A 40 2.92 -22.28 -5.45
CA PRO A 40 1.60 -22.45 -4.85
C PRO A 40 1.52 -21.65 -3.55
N ALA A 41 0.40 -20.95 -3.34
CA ALA A 41 0.13 -20.28 -2.07
C ALA A 41 0.32 -21.27 -0.91
N LEU A 42 0.86 -20.78 0.20
CA LEU A 42 0.91 -21.59 1.41
C LEU A 42 -0.53 -21.91 1.82
N ASP A 43 -0.80 -23.15 2.20
CA ASP A 43 -2.05 -23.43 2.88
C ASP A 43 -2.05 -22.81 4.30
N ALA A 44 -3.19 -22.86 4.98
CA ALA A 44 -3.32 -22.26 6.29
C ALA A 44 -2.37 -22.87 7.34
N ILE A 45 -2.10 -24.18 7.25
CA ILE A 45 -1.20 -24.88 8.18
C ILE A 45 0.23 -24.45 7.88
N GLN A 46 0.66 -24.47 6.61
CA GLN A 46 1.99 -24.03 6.21
C GLN A 46 2.26 -22.57 6.55
N THR A 47 1.25 -21.70 6.41
CA THR A 47 1.36 -20.28 6.81
C THR A 47 1.56 -20.16 8.31
N SER A 48 0.79 -20.92 9.10
CA SER A 48 0.92 -20.96 10.56
C SER A 48 2.31 -21.47 10.98
N ASP A 49 2.77 -22.58 10.40
CA ASP A 49 4.06 -23.20 10.73
C ASP A 49 5.23 -22.26 10.38
N ILE A 50 5.17 -21.58 9.23
CA ILE A 50 6.22 -20.63 8.83
C ILE A 50 6.17 -19.37 9.69
N LEU A 51 4.99 -18.87 10.05
CA LEU A 51 4.86 -17.73 10.96
C LEU A 51 5.38 -18.09 12.36
N GLU A 52 5.06 -19.28 12.87
CA GLU A 52 5.61 -19.80 14.13
C GLU A 52 7.13 -19.89 14.06
N TRP A 53 7.69 -20.42 12.97
CA TRP A 53 9.14 -20.44 12.75
C TRP A 53 9.75 -19.03 12.75
N ILE A 54 9.18 -18.06 12.02
CA ILE A 54 9.70 -16.68 11.99
C ILE A 54 9.62 -16.03 13.38
N ASN A 55 8.55 -16.27 14.13
CA ASN A 55 8.42 -15.80 15.51
C ASN A 55 9.46 -16.45 16.43
N ALA A 56 9.74 -17.74 16.25
CA ALA A 56 10.80 -18.43 16.97
C ALA A 56 12.19 -17.90 16.61
N GLU A 57 12.44 -17.60 15.33
CA GLU A 57 13.69 -16.96 14.88
C GLU A 57 13.86 -15.57 15.47
N LYS A 58 12.79 -14.75 15.47
CA LYS A 58 12.76 -13.46 16.15
C LYS A 58 13.11 -13.59 17.64
N ALA A 59 12.52 -14.56 18.33
CA ALA A 59 12.79 -14.80 19.75
C ALA A 59 14.19 -15.38 20.03
N ALA A 60 14.78 -16.08 19.06
CA ALA A 60 16.10 -16.70 19.17
C ALA A 60 17.25 -15.73 18.84
N VAL A 61 16.99 -14.68 18.06
CA VAL A 61 17.92 -13.56 17.95
C VAL A 61 17.98 -12.93 19.35
N PRO A 62 19.16 -12.92 20.01
CA PRO A 62 19.31 -12.20 21.27
C PRO A 62 18.86 -10.78 21.01
N ASP A 63 17.80 -10.34 21.68
CA ASP A 63 17.28 -8.98 21.59
C ASP A 63 18.51 -8.06 21.62
N PRO A 64 18.88 -7.41 20.51
CA PRO A 64 20.15 -6.72 20.38
C PRO A 64 20.11 -5.42 21.19
N GLY A 65 19.84 -5.52 22.49
CA GLY A 65 19.11 -4.51 23.24
C GLY A 65 17.72 -4.25 22.64
N GLU A 66 16.81 -3.69 23.41
CA GLU A 66 15.61 -3.00 22.91
C GLU A 66 15.97 -1.79 21.99
N ASP A 67 17.19 -1.71 21.45
CA ASP A 67 17.79 -0.56 20.77
C ASP A 67 17.72 -0.66 19.23
N GLY A 68 17.20 -1.77 18.67
CA GLY A 68 16.78 -1.81 17.27
C GLY A 68 15.48 -1.02 17.08
N PRO A 69 15.35 -0.16 16.06
CA PRO A 69 14.12 0.59 15.86
C PRO A 69 12.99 -0.39 15.56
N ARG A 70 12.04 -0.53 16.49
CA ARG A 70 10.79 -1.24 16.23
C ARG A 70 10.19 -0.61 14.98
N LEU A 71 9.89 -1.39 13.94
CA LEU A 71 9.27 -0.89 12.70
C LEU A 71 7.75 -1.07 12.71
N GLU A 72 7.16 -1.24 13.90
CA GLU A 72 5.73 -1.41 14.11
C GLU A 72 5.23 -0.36 15.11
N THR A 73 4.10 0.29 14.79
CA THR A 73 3.45 1.22 15.70
C THR A 73 2.79 0.50 16.87
N ALA A 74 2.58 1.20 17.99
CA ALA A 74 1.70 0.69 19.03
C ALA A 74 0.30 0.34 18.48
N GLN A 75 -0.32 -0.70 19.04
CA GLN A 75 -1.69 -1.07 18.72
C GLN A 75 -2.66 -0.02 19.28
N ILE A 76 -3.54 0.49 18.44
CA ILE A 76 -4.58 1.45 18.84
C ILE A 76 -5.96 0.92 18.51
N LEU A 77 -6.96 1.26 19.32
CA LEU A 77 -8.36 1.07 18.94
C LEU A 77 -8.80 2.33 18.16
N PRO A 78 -9.16 2.23 16.86
CA PRO A 78 -9.58 3.39 16.10
C PRO A 78 -10.84 4.02 16.69
N THR A 79 -10.82 5.34 16.84
CA THR A 79 -12.03 6.11 17.07
C THR A 79 -12.84 6.14 15.78
N ILE A 80 -14.06 5.63 15.84
CA ILE A 80 -14.95 5.50 14.68
C ILE A 80 -15.77 6.77 14.49
N CYS A 81 -15.80 7.25 13.25
CA CYS A 81 -16.69 8.30 12.79
C CYS A 81 -18.14 7.79 12.85
N THR A 82 -18.94 8.39 13.73
CA THR A 82 -20.30 7.93 14.06
C THR A 82 -21.38 8.57 13.20
N SER A 83 -21.14 9.76 12.64
CA SER A 83 -22.07 10.45 11.75
C SER A 83 -21.45 11.63 10.99
N GLY A 84 -22.05 11.98 9.84
CA GLY A 84 -21.66 13.12 9.01
C GLY A 84 -20.67 12.77 7.90
N LEU A 85 -20.29 13.79 7.12
CA LEU A 85 -19.28 13.65 6.07
C LEU A 85 -17.88 13.82 6.70
N PRO A 86 -16.98 12.83 6.57
CA PRO A 86 -15.64 12.88 7.16
C PRO A 86 -14.78 14.01 6.57
N ASP A 87 -15.09 14.44 5.33
CA ASP A 87 -14.30 15.41 4.57
C ASP A 87 -15.05 16.74 4.33
N SER A 88 -16.04 17.08 5.16
CA SER A 88 -16.79 18.33 4.94
C SER A 88 -15.88 19.55 5.12
N PRO A 89 -15.75 20.44 4.12
CA PRO A 89 -15.05 21.70 4.30
C PRO A 89 -15.80 22.57 5.30
N GLY A 90 -15.16 23.06 6.36
CA GLY A 90 -15.69 24.18 7.17
C GLY A 90 -15.65 24.06 8.70
N ALA A 91 -15.43 22.89 9.29
CA ALA A 91 -15.10 22.71 10.72
C ALA A 91 -14.75 21.24 10.98
N PRO A 92 -13.92 20.92 11.98
CA PRO A 92 -13.72 19.54 12.40
C PRO A 92 -15.08 18.93 12.79
N ASN A 93 -15.49 17.88 12.07
CA ASN A 93 -16.69 17.15 12.41
C ASN A 93 -16.42 16.44 13.75
N VAL A 94 -17.08 16.91 14.81
CA VAL A 94 -16.93 16.37 16.18
C VAL A 94 -17.26 14.88 16.26
N ASN A 95 -18.02 14.37 15.30
CA ASN A 95 -18.40 12.96 15.22
C ASN A 95 -17.43 12.13 14.38
N CYS A 96 -16.42 12.73 13.72
CA CYS A 96 -15.45 12.07 12.85
C CYS A 96 -14.05 12.59 13.15
N LEU A 97 -13.53 12.19 14.31
CA LEU A 97 -12.23 12.61 14.81
C LEU A 97 -11.09 11.94 14.05
N TYR A 98 -9.96 12.65 13.93
CA TYR A 98 -8.73 12.08 13.43
C TYR A 98 -8.13 11.10 14.43
N ASN A 99 -7.89 9.88 13.97
CA ASN A 99 -6.94 8.98 14.57
C ASN A 99 -5.54 9.47 14.20
N ASN A 100 -4.65 9.53 15.18
CA ASN A 100 -3.27 9.95 14.99
C ASN A 100 -2.39 8.86 15.61
N ILE A 101 -1.65 8.13 14.78
CA ILE A 101 -0.68 7.13 15.22
C ILE A 101 0.69 7.80 15.21
N PRO A 102 1.28 8.10 16.39
CA PRO A 102 2.61 8.70 16.48
C PRO A 102 3.67 7.73 15.96
N LEU A 103 4.73 8.28 15.37
CA LEU A 103 5.88 7.54 14.83
C LEU A 103 7.16 7.78 15.62
N ASP A 104 7.04 8.37 16.81
CA ASP A 104 8.15 8.80 17.67
C ASP A 104 9.08 7.66 18.06
N GLU A 105 8.51 6.54 18.47
CA GLU A 105 9.25 5.39 18.99
C GLU A 105 9.84 4.51 17.87
N ILE A 106 9.53 4.82 16.61
CA ILE A 106 9.86 3.97 15.46
C ILE A 106 10.67 4.71 14.39
N GLY A 107 11.31 5.82 14.75
CA GLY A 107 12.35 6.46 13.94
C GLY A 107 11.94 7.72 13.18
N ALA A 108 10.66 8.09 13.13
CA ALA A 108 10.18 9.33 12.51
C ALA A 108 9.63 10.30 13.58
N VAL A 109 10.53 10.81 14.44
CA VAL A 109 10.18 11.63 15.61
C VAL A 109 9.31 12.83 15.25
N GLY A 110 8.18 12.96 15.94
CA GLY A 110 7.14 13.98 15.76
C GLY A 110 6.21 13.76 14.56
N ALA A 111 6.50 12.80 13.68
CA ALA A 111 5.67 12.48 12.53
C ALA A 111 4.53 11.53 12.94
N LYS A 112 3.48 11.48 12.12
CA LYS A 112 2.32 10.63 12.42
C LYS A 112 1.62 10.13 11.18
N ILE A 113 0.98 8.97 11.30
CA ILE A 113 -0.07 8.55 10.37
C ILE A 113 -1.40 9.09 10.89
N GLN A 114 -2.10 9.85 10.05
CA GLN A 114 -3.41 10.42 10.36
C GLN A 114 -4.48 9.82 9.45
N PHE A 115 -5.67 9.55 9.99
CA PHE A 115 -6.84 9.14 9.21
C PHE A 115 -8.14 9.31 10.00
N ILE A 116 -9.27 9.27 9.32
CA ILE A 116 -10.60 9.12 9.90
C ILE A 116 -11.08 7.70 9.56
N ALA A 117 -11.54 6.96 10.57
CA ALA A 117 -12.05 5.60 10.38
C ALA A 117 -13.58 5.59 10.41
N GLN A 118 -14.20 4.88 9.47
CA GLN A 118 -15.64 4.63 9.41
C GLN A 118 -15.88 3.12 9.43
N ALA A 119 -16.85 2.66 10.22
CA ALA A 119 -17.26 1.26 10.19
C ALA A 119 -18.06 0.98 8.92
N LEU A 120 -17.70 -0.09 8.21
CA LEU A 120 -18.49 -0.71 7.17
C LEU A 120 -19.10 -2.01 7.70
N GLY A 121 -20.13 -2.52 7.03
CA GLY A 121 -20.75 -3.80 7.41
C GLY A 121 -19.78 -5.00 7.40
N SER A 122 -18.67 -4.90 6.66
CA SER A 122 -17.67 -5.96 6.50
C SER A 122 -16.23 -5.51 6.75
N GLY A 123 -16.01 -4.32 7.33
CA GLY A 123 -14.66 -3.79 7.46
C GLY A 123 -14.55 -2.36 8.01
N LEU A 124 -13.39 -1.75 7.80
CA LEU A 124 -13.12 -0.35 8.08
C LEU A 124 -12.87 0.42 6.78
N TYR A 125 -13.40 1.63 6.69
CA TYR A 125 -13.07 2.58 5.64
C TYR A 125 -12.28 3.75 6.23
N LEU A 126 -11.07 3.97 5.73
CA LEU A 126 -10.21 5.07 6.13
C LEU A 126 -10.31 6.19 5.09
N THR A 127 -10.43 7.42 5.56
CA THR A 127 -10.36 8.66 4.78
C THR A 127 -9.34 9.60 5.40
N ASN A 128 -8.90 10.62 4.65
CA ASN A 128 -7.78 11.49 5.06
C ASN A 128 -6.54 10.71 5.51
N LEU A 129 -6.26 9.56 4.90
CA LEU A 129 -5.12 8.74 5.23
C LEU A 129 -3.83 9.43 4.77
N LYS A 130 -3.05 9.92 5.72
CA LYS A 130 -1.89 10.78 5.46
C LYS A 130 -0.69 10.42 6.31
N LEU A 131 0.50 10.61 5.75
CA LEU A 131 1.74 10.77 6.50
C LEU A 131 1.93 12.26 6.76
N VAL A 132 1.74 12.69 8.01
CA VAL A 132 1.94 14.08 8.42
C VAL A 132 3.39 14.22 8.92
N PRO A 133 4.27 14.91 8.19
CA PRO A 133 5.67 15.05 8.57
C PRO A 133 5.84 15.99 9.77
N ALA A 134 6.88 15.76 10.56
CA ALA A 134 7.34 16.67 11.60
C ALA A 134 8.28 17.74 11.04
N ALA A 135 8.87 18.56 11.93
CA ALA A 135 9.94 19.48 11.57
C ALA A 135 11.16 18.79 10.92
N GLY A 136 11.45 17.54 11.32
CA GLY A 136 12.50 16.70 10.72
C GLY A 136 12.07 15.97 9.44
N GLY A 137 10.85 16.23 8.93
CA GLY A 137 10.25 15.46 7.86
C GLY A 137 9.94 14.02 8.26
N ALA A 138 9.64 13.16 7.29
CA ALA A 138 9.37 11.75 7.51
C ALA A 138 9.66 10.92 6.25
N PHE A 139 10.15 9.71 6.46
CA PHE A 139 10.33 8.69 5.43
C PHE A 139 9.63 7.41 5.86
N ILE A 140 8.84 6.82 4.98
CA ILE A 140 8.25 5.49 5.16
C ILE A 140 8.40 4.66 3.87
N ASP A 141 8.57 3.36 4.04
CA ASP A 141 8.55 2.35 2.98
C ASP A 141 7.62 1.22 3.40
N HIS A 142 6.68 0.88 2.50
CA HIS A 142 5.77 -0.25 2.60
C HIS A 142 5.01 -0.31 3.94
N PRO A 143 4.03 0.59 4.18
CA PRO A 143 3.16 0.53 5.35
C PRO A 143 2.11 -0.59 5.21
N LEU A 144 2.22 -1.64 6.01
CA LEU A 144 1.26 -2.74 6.11
C LEU A 144 0.37 -2.56 7.35
N PHE A 145 -0.94 -2.49 7.15
CA PHE A 145 -1.90 -2.44 8.25
C PHE A 145 -2.20 -3.85 8.77
N VAL A 146 -2.30 -3.98 10.10
CA VAL A 146 -2.60 -5.24 10.78
C VAL A 146 -3.72 -5.02 11.79
N ALA A 147 -4.78 -5.84 11.74
CA ALA A 147 -5.85 -5.88 12.72
C ALA A 147 -5.56 -6.93 13.80
N TYR A 148 -6.00 -6.65 15.03
CA TYR A 148 -5.90 -7.53 16.19
C TYR A 148 -7.31 -7.70 16.80
N PRO A 149 -8.09 -8.67 16.31
CA PRO A 149 -9.35 -9.04 16.94
C PRO A 149 -9.09 -9.61 18.34
N ALA A 150 -10.00 -9.38 19.29
CA ALA A 150 -9.79 -9.76 20.69
C ALA A 150 -9.59 -11.28 20.90
N ASP A 151 -10.29 -12.10 20.11
CA ASP A 151 -10.35 -13.56 20.26
C ASP A 151 -9.86 -14.30 19.00
N ALA A 152 -9.02 -13.66 18.19
CA ALA A 152 -8.45 -14.29 17.00
C ALA A 152 -7.03 -13.80 16.72
N GLU A 153 -6.33 -14.54 15.87
CA GLU A 153 -5.01 -14.16 15.39
C GLU A 153 -5.01 -12.80 14.69
N ALA A 154 -3.87 -12.13 14.76
CA ALA A 154 -3.63 -10.90 14.03
C ALA A 154 -3.79 -11.11 12.52
N LYS A 155 -4.42 -10.15 11.84
CA LYS A 155 -4.73 -10.21 10.41
C LYS A 155 -4.12 -9.03 9.70
N ALA A 156 -3.07 -9.29 8.93
CA ALA A 156 -2.53 -8.32 7.98
C ALA A 156 -3.54 -8.03 6.86
N ASP A 157 -3.45 -6.84 6.26
CA ASP A 157 -4.17 -6.51 5.03
C ASP A 157 -3.78 -7.50 3.92
N THR A 158 -4.70 -8.39 3.56
CA THR A 158 -4.40 -9.57 2.72
C THR A 158 -4.00 -9.24 1.28
N ILE A 159 -4.33 -8.04 0.82
CA ILE A 159 -3.96 -7.56 -0.51
C ILE A 159 -2.71 -6.67 -0.48
N ASP A 160 -2.17 -6.40 0.72
CA ASP A 160 -1.01 -5.54 0.95
C ASP A 160 -1.05 -4.26 0.10
N ARG A 161 -2.15 -3.50 0.26
CA ARG A 161 -2.54 -2.46 -0.71
C ARG A 161 -1.52 -1.34 -0.87
N PHE A 162 -0.61 -1.20 0.09
CA PHE A 162 0.43 -0.18 0.13
C PHE A 162 1.83 -0.78 -0.01
N PHE A 163 1.93 -2.00 -0.55
CA PHE A 163 3.20 -2.66 -0.85
C PHE A 163 4.21 -1.76 -1.58
N SER A 164 3.73 -0.96 -2.52
CA SER A 164 4.56 -0.06 -3.34
C SER A 164 4.67 1.36 -2.81
N VAL A 165 4.04 1.68 -1.67
CA VAL A 165 4.09 3.04 -1.12
C VAL A 165 5.45 3.29 -0.51
N LYS A 166 6.13 4.30 -1.06
CA LYS A 166 7.34 4.88 -0.50
C LYS A 166 7.18 6.38 -0.50
N MET A 167 7.29 7.00 0.67
CA MET A 167 7.09 8.44 0.84
C MET A 167 8.29 9.02 1.57
N ASN A 168 8.76 10.18 1.10
CA ASN A 168 9.89 10.90 1.66
C ASN A 168 9.53 12.38 1.69
N LEU A 169 8.92 12.80 2.79
CA LEU A 169 8.28 14.10 2.93
C LEU A 169 9.13 15.02 3.78
N MET A 170 9.45 16.20 3.25
CA MET A 170 9.97 17.30 4.06
C MET A 170 8.85 17.87 4.95
N ALA A 171 9.23 18.63 5.98
CA ALA A 171 8.28 19.33 6.85
C ALA A 171 7.32 20.28 6.09
N THR A 172 7.73 20.73 4.89
CA THR A 172 6.98 21.65 4.03
C THR A 172 6.05 20.95 3.04
N ALA A 173 5.91 19.62 3.10
CA ALA A 173 5.04 18.88 2.19
C ALA A 173 3.59 19.38 2.26
N THR A 174 3.00 19.62 1.09
CA THR A 174 1.60 20.02 0.91
C THR A 174 0.63 18.93 1.38
N ALA A 175 -0.63 19.29 1.60
CA ALA A 175 -1.63 18.34 2.09
C ALA A 175 -1.90 17.19 1.10
N GLU A 176 -1.70 17.45 -0.19
CA GLU A 176 -1.83 16.51 -1.30
C GLU A 176 -0.66 15.52 -1.31
N GLU A 177 0.58 15.99 -1.16
CA GLU A 177 1.78 15.15 -1.07
C GLU A 177 1.78 14.22 0.14
N GLN A 178 1.06 14.60 1.20
CA GLN A 178 0.92 13.80 2.42
C GLN A 178 0.02 12.57 2.27
N GLN A 179 -0.75 12.44 1.19
CA GLN A 179 -1.70 11.34 1.03
C GLN A 179 -1.03 9.99 0.79
N ILE A 180 -1.39 8.99 1.60
CA ILE A 180 -0.97 7.61 1.38
C ILE A 180 -1.99 6.95 0.45
N GLY A 181 -1.52 6.47 -0.71
CA GLY A 181 -2.34 5.71 -1.65
C GLY A 181 -3.65 6.40 -2.08
N GLY A 182 -3.60 7.73 -2.27
CA GLY A 182 -4.77 8.55 -2.66
C GLY A 182 -5.60 9.07 -1.48
N GLY A 183 -5.21 8.75 -0.24
CA GLY A 183 -5.83 9.29 0.97
C GLY A 183 -7.06 8.53 1.46
N THR A 184 -7.46 7.44 0.81
CA THR A 184 -8.56 6.59 1.25
C THR A 184 -8.27 5.09 1.07
N ALA A 185 -8.86 4.24 1.91
CA ALA A 185 -8.70 2.79 1.82
C ALA A 185 -9.82 2.01 2.54
N ALA A 186 -10.35 0.95 1.93
CA ALA A 186 -11.33 0.04 2.55
C ALA A 186 -10.69 -1.30 2.97
N PHE A 187 -10.57 -1.55 4.27
CA PHE A 187 -9.99 -2.76 4.85
C PHE A 187 -11.07 -3.78 5.17
N VAL A 188 -11.19 -4.81 4.33
CA VAL A 188 -12.15 -5.90 4.52
C VAL A 188 -11.68 -6.81 5.65
N GLY A 189 -12.56 -7.14 6.59
CA GLY A 189 -12.25 -7.99 7.75
C GLY A 189 -11.54 -7.29 8.90
N PHE A 190 -11.29 -5.98 8.80
CA PHE A 190 -10.84 -5.13 9.90
C PHE A 190 -12.10 -4.53 10.53
N PHE A 191 -12.49 -4.92 11.74
CA PHE A 191 -13.71 -4.44 12.37
C PHE A 191 -13.45 -3.24 13.28
N SER A 192 -14.49 -2.46 13.57
CA SER A 192 -14.41 -1.29 14.45
C SER A 192 -14.00 -1.58 15.89
N THR A 193 -14.11 -2.84 16.30
CA THR A 193 -13.69 -3.34 17.62
C THR A 193 -12.25 -3.80 17.65
N ASP A 194 -11.62 -3.99 16.49
CA ASP A 194 -10.26 -4.51 16.40
C ASP A 194 -9.27 -3.38 16.68
N LYS A 195 -8.23 -3.70 17.44
CA LYS A 195 -7.07 -2.80 17.48
C LYS A 195 -6.34 -2.90 16.14
N ILE A 196 -5.64 -1.85 15.75
CA ILE A 196 -4.79 -1.85 14.56
C ILE A 196 -3.38 -1.37 14.89
N SER A 197 -2.39 -1.89 14.17
CA SER A 197 -1.05 -1.31 14.07
C SER A 197 -0.63 -1.18 12.60
N ILE A 198 0.46 -0.46 12.37
CA ILE A 198 1.09 -0.31 11.06
C ILE A 198 2.52 -0.81 11.16
N HIS A 199 2.86 -1.72 10.28
CA HIS A 199 4.19 -2.31 10.12
C HIS A 199 4.85 -1.63 8.93
N PHE A 200 6.14 -1.34 9.03
CA PHE A 200 6.90 -0.72 7.95
C PHE A 200 8.06 -1.63 7.56
N LYS A 201 8.42 -1.59 6.28
CA LYS A 201 9.72 -2.11 5.85
C LYS A 201 10.86 -1.18 6.26
N ALA A 202 10.63 0.13 6.22
CA ALA A 202 11.56 1.12 6.73
C ALA A 202 10.80 2.38 7.15
N ILE A 203 11.31 3.03 8.20
CA ILE A 203 10.79 4.30 8.69
C ILE A 203 11.93 5.12 9.31
N SER A 204 11.92 6.43 9.07
CA SER A 204 12.89 7.36 9.64
C SER A 204 12.41 8.80 9.52
N ALA A 205 13.19 9.76 10.03
CA ALA A 205 13.11 11.14 9.56
C ALA A 205 13.35 11.24 8.03
N PHE A 206 13.06 12.41 7.45
CA PHE A 206 13.31 12.67 6.03
C PHE A 206 14.76 12.32 5.67
N LYS A 207 14.92 11.59 4.57
CA LYS A 207 16.21 11.25 4.01
C LYS A 207 16.42 12.14 2.80
N PRO A 208 17.32 13.12 2.80
CA PRO A 208 17.69 13.80 1.57
C PRO A 208 18.07 12.73 0.55
N ASP A 209 17.57 12.84 -0.68
CA ASP A 209 17.99 11.93 -1.73
C ASP A 209 19.53 11.97 -1.77
N GLU A 210 20.18 10.81 -1.54
CA GLU A 210 21.63 10.72 -1.65
C GLU A 210 22.01 11.22 -3.05
N VAL A 211 23.04 12.07 -3.12
CA VAL A 211 23.45 12.81 -4.32
C VAL A 211 23.82 11.83 -5.45
N GLY A 212 22.79 11.42 -6.17
CA GLY A 212 22.73 10.63 -7.39
C GLY A 212 21.41 11.03 -8.05
N PRO A 213 21.23 10.79 -9.36
CA PRO A 213 19.93 11.04 -9.98
C PRO A 213 18.90 10.27 -9.15
N PRO A 214 17.87 10.93 -8.58
CA PRO A 214 16.90 10.22 -7.77
C PRO A 214 16.38 9.04 -8.60
N PRO A 215 16.26 7.82 -8.05
CA PRO A 215 15.49 6.80 -8.72
C PRO A 215 14.10 7.42 -8.90
N ALA A 216 13.76 7.78 -10.15
CA ALA A 216 12.62 8.65 -10.40
C ALA A 216 11.38 8.07 -9.71
N THR A 217 10.90 8.76 -8.69
CA THR A 217 9.75 8.33 -7.91
C THR A 217 8.51 8.79 -8.68
N GLY A 218 7.80 7.85 -9.30
CA GLY A 218 6.62 8.14 -10.12
C GLY A 218 6.63 7.40 -11.44
N CYS A 219 5.83 7.88 -12.38
CA CYS A 219 5.71 7.38 -13.74
C CYS A 219 7.04 7.56 -14.47
N LEU A 220 7.73 6.46 -14.75
CA LEU A 220 9.03 6.41 -15.39
C LEU A 220 8.93 6.48 -16.91
N ARG A 221 7.77 6.09 -17.46
CA ARG A 221 7.49 5.97 -18.90
C ARG A 221 6.23 6.73 -19.28
N LEU A 222 6.23 8.04 -19.02
CA LEU A 222 5.09 8.91 -19.32
C LEU A 222 4.73 8.91 -20.81
N ALA A 223 5.71 8.84 -21.71
CA ALA A 223 5.47 8.78 -23.14
C ALA A 223 4.69 7.51 -23.53
N GLU A 224 5.10 6.36 -23.02
CA GLU A 224 4.43 5.08 -23.23
C GLU A 224 3.06 5.05 -22.54
N PHE A 225 2.92 5.67 -21.36
CA PHE A 225 1.63 5.82 -20.68
C PHE A 225 0.65 6.57 -21.56
N LYS A 226 1.05 7.73 -22.10
CA LYS A 226 0.22 8.54 -23.01
C LYS A 226 -0.17 7.77 -24.26
N ALA A 227 0.80 7.06 -24.86
CA ALA A 227 0.58 6.35 -26.11
C ALA A 227 -0.31 5.11 -25.96
N ASN A 228 -0.23 4.39 -24.83
CA ASN A 228 -0.80 3.04 -24.72
C ASN A 228 -1.85 2.88 -23.60
N ALA A 229 -1.71 3.60 -22.49
CA ALA A 229 -2.55 3.41 -21.31
C ALA A 229 -3.65 4.47 -21.15
N ALA A 230 -3.34 5.74 -21.46
CA ALA A 230 -4.24 6.86 -21.19
C ALA A 230 -5.61 6.73 -21.89
N GLN A 231 -5.63 6.40 -23.19
CA GLN A 231 -6.88 6.27 -23.95
C GLN A 231 -7.74 5.07 -23.50
N PRO A 232 -7.19 3.85 -23.30
CA PRO A 232 -7.96 2.75 -22.72
C PRO A 232 -8.54 3.06 -21.33
N LEU A 233 -7.77 3.71 -20.46
CA LEU A 233 -8.23 4.13 -19.13
C LEU A 233 -9.34 5.18 -19.22
N GLN A 234 -9.19 6.16 -20.11
CA GLN A 234 -10.24 7.16 -20.37
C GLN A 234 -11.54 6.49 -20.81
N THR A 235 -11.44 5.50 -21.71
CA THR A 235 -12.59 4.85 -22.33
C THR A 235 -13.36 3.97 -21.35
N ASN A 236 -12.65 3.24 -20.48
CA ASN A 236 -13.25 2.19 -19.66
C ASN A 236 -13.44 2.58 -18.19
N CYS A 237 -12.65 3.52 -17.67
CA CYS A 237 -12.56 3.78 -16.23
C CYS A 237 -12.92 5.21 -15.84
N ALA A 238 -12.59 6.19 -16.68
CA ALA A 238 -12.71 7.61 -16.33
C ALA A 238 -14.17 8.08 -16.11
N SER A 239 -15.17 7.39 -16.65
CA SER A 239 -16.59 7.71 -16.37
C SER A 239 -16.93 7.62 -14.87
N CYS A 240 -16.20 6.80 -14.11
CA CYS A 240 -16.31 6.69 -12.66
C CYS A 240 -15.16 7.39 -11.92
N HIS A 241 -13.95 7.31 -12.45
CA HIS A 241 -12.73 7.72 -11.75
C HIS A 241 -12.26 9.15 -12.06
N ALA A 242 -12.91 9.83 -13.02
CA ALA A 242 -12.64 11.22 -13.35
C ALA A 242 -13.89 12.11 -13.14
N GLY A 243 -13.68 13.42 -13.08
CA GLY A 243 -14.73 14.41 -12.89
C GLY A 243 -15.29 14.41 -11.46
N GLY A 244 -16.59 14.70 -11.31
CA GLY A 244 -17.28 14.81 -10.01
C GLY A 244 -18.37 13.77 -9.76
N GLY A 245 -18.57 12.82 -10.67
CA GLY A 245 -19.73 11.91 -10.67
C GLY A 245 -19.67 10.79 -9.62
N ASN A 246 -18.49 10.40 -9.16
CA ASN A 246 -18.31 9.38 -8.12
C ASN A 246 -17.08 9.70 -7.25
N PRO A 247 -17.26 10.48 -6.16
CA PRO A 247 -16.17 10.88 -5.28
C PRO A 247 -15.41 9.70 -4.67
N ASN A 248 -16.11 8.60 -4.36
CA ASN A 248 -15.48 7.41 -3.77
C ASN A 248 -14.52 6.75 -4.75
N ALA A 249 -14.94 6.55 -6.01
CA ALA A 249 -14.10 5.99 -7.06
C ALA A 249 -12.88 6.88 -7.35
N LYS A 250 -13.09 8.20 -7.43
CA LYS A 250 -12.02 9.18 -7.62
C LYS A 250 -11.02 9.21 -6.46
N SER A 251 -11.49 9.06 -5.22
CA SER A 251 -10.61 8.99 -4.06
C SER A 251 -9.73 7.73 -4.06
N ALA A 252 -10.25 6.62 -4.59
CA ALA A 252 -9.49 5.39 -4.71
C ALA A 252 -8.42 5.53 -5.82
N VAL A 253 -8.79 6.02 -6.99
CA VAL A 253 -7.86 6.32 -8.08
C VAL A 253 -8.38 7.53 -8.82
N ASN A 254 -7.63 8.63 -8.79
CA ASN A 254 -7.98 9.82 -9.55
C ASN A 254 -7.46 9.69 -10.99
N MET A 255 -8.39 9.67 -11.94
CA MET A 255 -8.11 9.61 -13.38
C MET A 255 -8.45 10.92 -14.11
N ASP A 256 -8.54 12.03 -13.37
CA ASP A 256 -8.60 13.35 -13.99
C ASP A 256 -7.40 13.56 -14.90
N ASN A 257 -7.61 14.32 -15.98
CA ASN A 257 -6.55 14.79 -16.87
C ASN A 257 -5.72 13.69 -17.57
N LEU A 258 -6.22 12.45 -17.66
CA LEU A 258 -5.57 11.36 -18.42
C LEU A 258 -5.18 11.77 -19.85
N LEU A 259 -5.99 12.61 -20.48
CA LEU A 259 -5.79 13.12 -21.84
C LEU A 259 -5.43 14.62 -21.88
N SER A 260 -4.92 15.19 -20.79
CA SER A 260 -4.46 16.59 -20.80
C SER A 260 -3.35 16.80 -21.83
N ALA A 261 -3.33 17.99 -22.43
CA ALA A 261 -2.23 18.43 -23.28
C ALA A 261 -0.98 18.82 -22.47
N VAL A 262 -1.11 18.99 -21.16
CA VAL A 262 -0.03 19.35 -20.24
C VAL A 262 0.53 18.06 -19.63
N ASP A 263 1.83 17.81 -19.82
CA ASP A 263 2.48 16.59 -19.36
C ASP A 263 2.42 16.43 -17.84
N ASP A 264 2.56 17.51 -17.08
CA ASP A 264 2.48 17.49 -15.62
C ASP A 264 1.13 16.99 -15.12
N ASP A 265 0.03 17.32 -15.80
CA ASP A 265 -1.30 16.84 -15.42
C ASP A 265 -1.44 15.33 -15.69
N VAL A 266 -0.95 14.86 -16.85
CA VAL A 266 -0.99 13.43 -17.20
C VAL A 266 -0.07 12.63 -16.28
N LEU A 267 1.05 13.22 -15.86
CA LEU A 267 1.98 12.62 -14.91
C LEU A 267 1.31 12.34 -13.57
N LEU A 268 0.47 13.25 -13.07
CA LEU A 268 -0.33 13.01 -11.85
C LEU A 268 -1.24 11.79 -12.01
N ALA A 269 -1.96 11.67 -13.12
CA ALA A 269 -2.80 10.51 -13.40
C ALA A 269 -1.96 9.23 -13.53
N CYS A 270 -0.84 9.28 -14.25
CA CYS A 270 0.05 8.12 -14.38
C CYS A 270 0.57 7.64 -13.02
N ASN A 271 0.96 8.58 -12.14
CA ASN A 271 1.40 8.26 -10.78
C ASN A 271 0.30 7.53 -10.00
N GLN A 272 -0.96 7.98 -10.10
CA GLN A 272 -2.10 7.31 -9.47
C GLN A 272 -2.29 5.89 -10.02
N ILE A 273 -2.25 5.70 -11.34
CA ILE A 273 -2.39 4.38 -11.97
C ILE A 273 -1.24 3.45 -11.57
N ARG A 274 -0.01 3.96 -11.51
CA ARG A 274 1.18 3.20 -11.11
C ARG A 274 1.01 2.55 -9.74
N THR A 275 0.31 3.21 -8.79
CA THR A 275 0.03 2.62 -7.46
C THR A 275 -0.86 1.36 -7.51
N ARG A 276 -1.57 1.14 -8.62
CA ARG A 276 -2.45 -0.04 -8.83
C ARG A 276 -1.80 -1.15 -9.64
N MET A 277 -0.53 -0.97 -9.99
CA MET A 277 0.26 -1.95 -10.72
C MET A 277 1.15 -2.74 -9.77
N ASN A 278 1.20 -4.06 -9.99
CA ASN A 278 2.20 -4.92 -9.40
C ASN A 278 3.29 -5.14 -10.46
N PHE A 279 4.44 -4.47 -10.31
CA PHE A 279 5.54 -4.59 -11.28
C PHE A 279 6.43 -5.83 -11.05
N GLN A 280 6.10 -6.71 -10.10
CA GLN A 280 6.76 -8.01 -9.97
C GLN A 280 6.01 -9.05 -10.80
N ASP A 281 4.68 -9.02 -10.73
CA ASP A 281 3.81 -9.70 -11.68
C ASP A 281 2.64 -8.81 -12.09
N LEU A 282 2.68 -8.41 -13.36
CA LEU A 282 1.67 -7.54 -13.92
C LEU A 282 0.29 -8.19 -13.89
N ASN A 283 0.16 -9.52 -13.93
CA ASN A 283 -1.15 -10.18 -13.92
C ASN A 283 -1.91 -10.01 -12.60
N LEU A 284 -1.19 -9.86 -11.48
CA LEU A 284 -1.75 -9.56 -10.16
C LEU A 284 -2.01 -8.06 -9.91
N SER A 285 -1.81 -7.20 -10.91
CA SER A 285 -2.10 -5.77 -10.77
C SER A 285 -3.58 -5.54 -10.48
N GLY A 286 -3.88 -4.77 -9.43
CA GLY A 286 -5.25 -4.38 -9.08
C GLY A 286 -6.00 -3.71 -10.23
N LEU A 287 -5.27 -2.99 -11.10
CA LEU A 287 -5.82 -2.40 -12.33
C LEU A 287 -6.42 -3.43 -13.30
N TYR A 288 -5.89 -4.66 -13.34
CA TYR A 288 -6.42 -5.74 -14.17
C TYR A 288 -7.38 -6.63 -13.40
N LEU A 289 -7.06 -6.95 -12.14
CA LEU A 289 -7.89 -7.85 -11.35
C LEU A 289 -9.27 -7.25 -11.04
N ALA A 290 -9.35 -5.96 -10.71
CA ALA A 290 -10.60 -5.33 -10.28
C ALA A 290 -11.69 -5.38 -11.36
N PRO A 291 -11.48 -4.92 -12.61
CA PRO A 291 -12.53 -4.91 -13.63
C PRO A 291 -12.70 -6.27 -14.37
N ALA A 292 -11.97 -7.31 -13.97
CA ALA A 292 -12.05 -8.62 -14.63
C ALA A 292 -13.49 -9.18 -14.58
N PRO A 293 -13.98 -9.85 -15.64
CA PRO A 293 -15.38 -10.31 -15.72
C PRO A 293 -15.79 -11.25 -14.57
N ALA A 294 -14.84 -12.06 -14.07
CA ALA A 294 -15.06 -13.02 -12.99
C ALA A 294 -14.98 -12.40 -11.58
N ASN A 295 -14.50 -11.16 -11.45
CA ASN A 295 -14.33 -10.52 -10.14
C ASN A 295 -15.60 -9.78 -9.72
N ASN A 296 -16.15 -10.10 -8.55
CA ASN A 296 -17.37 -9.46 -8.03
C ASN A 296 -17.10 -8.26 -7.11
N ASN A 297 -15.84 -7.89 -6.89
CA ASN A 297 -15.44 -6.87 -5.91
C ASN A 297 -15.34 -5.45 -6.51
N HIS A 298 -15.59 -5.28 -7.81
CA HIS A 298 -15.64 -3.96 -8.46
C HIS A 298 -17.01 -3.75 -9.14
N PRO A 299 -17.64 -2.56 -8.99
CA PRO A 299 -18.96 -2.30 -9.58
C PRO A 299 -18.99 -2.37 -11.11
N PHE A 300 -17.89 -1.97 -11.75
CA PHE A 300 -17.70 -2.14 -13.19
C PHE A 300 -16.94 -3.43 -13.48
N ARG A 301 -17.40 -4.16 -14.50
CA ARG A 301 -16.73 -5.34 -15.04
C ARG A 301 -16.73 -5.26 -16.55
N PHE A 302 -15.65 -5.73 -17.18
CA PHE A 302 -15.67 -5.93 -18.61
C PHE A 302 -16.74 -6.96 -18.99
N PRO A 303 -17.46 -6.77 -20.11
CA PRO A 303 -18.57 -7.63 -20.51
C PRO A 303 -18.13 -9.04 -20.92
N SER A 304 -16.84 -9.23 -21.22
CA SER A 304 -16.27 -10.51 -21.59
C SER A 304 -14.77 -10.54 -21.31
N GLN A 305 -14.19 -11.74 -21.25
CA GLN A 305 -12.74 -11.91 -21.09
C GLN A 305 -11.97 -11.28 -22.25
N ALA A 306 -12.47 -11.39 -23.49
CA ALA A 306 -11.82 -10.80 -24.65
C ALA A 306 -11.74 -9.25 -24.58
N ALA A 307 -12.79 -8.60 -24.05
CA ALA A 307 -12.79 -7.14 -23.86
C ALA A 307 -11.79 -6.73 -22.77
N HIS A 308 -11.74 -7.49 -21.67
CA HIS A 308 -10.76 -7.30 -20.62
C HIS A 308 -9.31 -7.50 -21.11
N ASP A 309 -9.06 -8.56 -21.88
CA ASP A 309 -7.74 -8.83 -22.44
C ASP A 309 -7.31 -7.74 -23.43
N THR A 310 -8.24 -7.19 -24.21
CA THR A 310 -7.97 -6.04 -25.10
C THR A 310 -7.52 -4.82 -24.30
N PHE A 311 -8.24 -4.47 -23.24
CA PHE A 311 -7.85 -3.38 -22.33
C PHE A 311 -6.47 -3.64 -21.70
N LYS A 312 -6.30 -4.84 -21.13
CA LYS A 312 -5.06 -5.25 -20.47
C LYS A 312 -3.87 -5.18 -21.42
N ASN A 313 -3.98 -5.75 -22.62
CA ASN A 313 -2.90 -5.76 -23.60
C ASN A 313 -2.46 -4.35 -24.01
N ALA A 314 -3.40 -3.39 -24.10
CA ALA A 314 -3.05 -2.00 -24.39
C ALA A 314 -2.27 -1.36 -23.24
N VAL A 315 -2.75 -1.47 -22.00
CA VAL A 315 -2.07 -0.90 -20.82
C VAL A 315 -0.74 -1.60 -20.53
N GLN A 316 -0.65 -2.90 -20.82
CA GLN A 316 0.51 -3.73 -20.54
C GLN A 316 1.77 -3.28 -21.29
N VAL A 317 1.64 -2.64 -22.46
CA VAL A 317 2.79 -2.06 -23.18
C VAL A 317 3.49 -1.01 -22.32
N TRP A 318 2.74 -0.08 -21.73
CA TRP A 318 3.30 0.89 -20.78
C TRP A 318 3.81 0.18 -19.53
N ALA A 319 3.03 -0.71 -18.94
CA ALA A 319 3.41 -1.33 -17.67
C ALA A 319 4.70 -2.17 -17.75
N LEU A 320 5.00 -2.79 -18.89
CA LEU A 320 6.28 -3.47 -19.14
C LEU A 320 7.43 -2.47 -19.31
N ALA A 321 7.22 -1.38 -20.04
CA ALA A 321 8.22 -0.31 -20.13
C ALA A 321 8.53 0.30 -18.76
N GLU A 322 7.50 0.43 -17.93
CA GLU A 322 7.55 0.95 -16.56
C GLU A 322 8.28 -0.03 -15.62
N GLN A 323 8.00 -1.33 -15.74
CA GLN A 323 8.68 -2.41 -15.02
C GLN A 323 10.18 -2.44 -15.33
N THR A 324 10.56 -2.32 -16.62
CA THR A 324 11.97 -2.31 -17.03
C THR A 324 12.72 -1.04 -16.64
N ALA A 325 12.01 0.05 -16.38
CA ALA A 325 12.59 1.30 -15.93
C ALA A 325 12.77 1.36 -14.40
N ALA A 326 12.00 0.57 -13.66
CA ALA A 326 12.08 0.51 -12.21
C ALA A 326 13.41 -0.14 -11.81
N PRO A 327 14.18 0.49 -10.90
CA PRO A 327 15.46 -0.03 -10.42
C PRO A 327 15.31 -1.29 -9.57
#